data_AF-A0A966Y5H0-F1
#
_entry.id   AF-A0A966Y5H0-F1
#
_cell.length_a   1.000
_cell.length_b   1.000
_cell.length_c   1.000
_cell.angle_alpha   90.00
_cell.angle_beta   90.00
_cell.angle_gamma   90.00
#
_symmetry.space_group_name_H-M   'P 1'
#
loop_
_entity.id
_entity.type
_entity.pdbx_description
1 polymer ?
#
loop_
_entity_poly.entity_id
_entity_poly.type
_entity_poly.pdbx_seq_one_letter_code
_entity_poly.pdbx_strand_id
1 'polypeptide(L)'
;DLLAETGTAVAHCPVVFSRYGQMMEDVGTYIRKGVTLAIGTDTEPQNMAEEIRMASTLGRAAARSVRGVWLSELFHAATIGGATALGRDDLGRLAVGAKADIVMLDLDAPGMRPVRDPLRSFFFSAADRAVRHVFVDGRQVVKDGEVLTIDRRALGGPLQDAQAAFVRNAPYVDFRGRSADEIAPLSFRVEGEN
;
A
#
# COMPACT_ATOMS: atom_id res chain seq x y z
N ASP A 1 22.08 -2.64 -11.33
CA ASP A 1 23.28 -1.92 -11.76
C ASP A 1 22.85 -0.66 -12.46
N LEU A 2 22.31 -0.73 -13.69
CA LEU A 2 21.80 0.46 -14.40
C LEU A 2 20.87 1.37 -13.55
N LEU A 3 19.84 0.81 -12.89
CA LEU A 3 18.93 1.61 -12.05
C LEU A 3 19.63 2.34 -10.89
N ALA A 4 20.64 1.70 -10.29
CA ALA A 4 21.39 2.29 -9.20
C ALA A 4 22.35 3.39 -9.73
N GLU A 5 23.02 3.12 -10.85
CA GLU A 5 23.92 4.06 -11.51
C GLU A 5 23.22 5.33 -11.99
N THR A 6 21.99 5.21 -12.48
CA THR A 6 21.19 6.35 -12.95
C THR A 6 20.42 7.05 -11.83
N GLY A 7 20.43 6.52 -10.61
CA GLY A 7 19.63 7.05 -9.49
C GLY A 7 18.13 6.86 -9.68
N THR A 8 17.70 5.93 -10.54
CA THR A 8 16.28 5.67 -10.82
C THR A 8 15.62 5.03 -9.59
N ALA A 9 14.54 5.65 -9.10
CA ALA A 9 13.73 5.08 -8.04
C ALA A 9 12.71 4.06 -8.59
N VAL A 10 12.37 3.06 -7.77
CA VAL A 10 11.38 2.02 -8.09
C VAL A 10 10.24 2.10 -7.09
N ALA A 11 9.00 2.29 -7.58
CA ALA A 11 7.79 2.14 -6.78
C ALA A 11 7.29 0.69 -6.87
N HIS A 12 7.36 -0.05 -5.77
CA HIS A 12 6.95 -1.45 -5.71
C HIS A 12 5.52 -1.58 -5.15
N CYS A 13 4.61 -2.15 -5.94
CA CYS A 13 3.18 -2.29 -5.62
C CYS A 13 2.75 -3.77 -5.55
N PRO A 14 3.29 -4.57 -4.61
CA PRO A 14 3.15 -6.02 -4.63
C PRO A 14 1.69 -6.54 -4.62
N VAL A 15 0.73 -5.88 -3.96
CA VAL A 15 -0.65 -6.39 -3.89
C VAL A 15 -1.28 -6.41 -5.29
N VAL A 16 -1.29 -5.28 -6.01
CA VAL A 16 -1.92 -5.22 -7.33
C VAL A 16 -1.23 -6.15 -8.34
N PHE A 17 0.10 -6.17 -8.36
CA PHE A 17 0.84 -6.99 -9.31
C PHE A 17 0.62 -8.48 -9.03
N SER A 18 0.52 -8.88 -7.76
CA SER A 18 0.19 -10.25 -7.39
C SER A 18 -1.21 -10.69 -7.85
N ARG A 19 -2.19 -9.78 -7.89
CA ARG A 19 -3.53 -10.07 -8.44
C ARG A 19 -3.49 -10.33 -9.94
N TYR A 20 -2.53 -9.73 -10.64
CA TYR A 20 -2.25 -10.00 -12.05
C TYR A 20 -1.32 -11.21 -12.27
N GLY A 21 -1.02 -11.98 -11.22
CA GLY A 21 -0.14 -13.15 -11.30
C GLY A 21 1.34 -12.78 -11.47
N GLN A 22 1.72 -11.55 -11.14
CA GLN A 22 3.08 -11.04 -11.26
C GLN A 22 3.73 -10.86 -9.89
N MET A 23 5.03 -11.08 -9.82
CA MET A 23 5.83 -10.73 -8.65
C MET A 23 7.23 -10.29 -9.08
N MET A 24 7.87 -9.46 -8.27
CA MET A 24 9.27 -9.09 -8.46
C MET A 24 10.16 -10.28 -8.10
N GLU A 25 11.14 -10.60 -8.94
CA GLU A 25 11.99 -11.78 -8.75
C GLU A 25 12.84 -11.74 -7.47
N ASP A 26 13.40 -10.58 -7.13
CA ASP A 26 14.14 -10.38 -5.88
C ASP A 26 14.18 -8.90 -5.49
N VAL A 27 13.21 -8.46 -4.69
CA VAL A 27 13.17 -7.11 -4.13
C VAL A 27 14.40 -6.80 -3.25
N GLY A 28 14.97 -7.80 -2.59
CA GLY A 28 16.14 -7.64 -1.74
C GLY A 28 17.39 -7.27 -2.54
N THR A 29 17.53 -7.75 -3.77
CA THR A 29 18.67 -7.40 -4.63
C THR A 29 18.63 -5.93 -5.04
N TYR A 30 17.45 -5.34 -5.25
CA TYR A 30 17.31 -3.90 -5.53
C TYR A 30 17.86 -3.08 -4.35
N ILE A 31 17.42 -3.42 -3.13
CA ILE A 31 17.86 -2.77 -1.89
C ILE A 31 19.38 -2.92 -1.71
N ARG A 32 19.91 -4.14 -1.82
CA ARG A 32 21.36 -4.43 -1.66
C ARG A 32 22.23 -3.73 -2.70
N LYS A 33 21.70 -3.49 -3.91
CA LYS A 33 22.39 -2.75 -4.97
C LYS A 33 22.26 -1.22 -4.83
N GLY A 34 21.61 -0.73 -3.77
CA GLY A 34 21.46 0.70 -3.52
C GLY A 34 20.42 1.39 -4.40
N VAL A 35 19.50 0.64 -5.01
CA VAL A 35 18.37 1.23 -5.74
C VAL A 35 17.41 1.86 -4.73
N THR A 36 17.02 3.11 -4.97
CA THR A 36 15.96 3.76 -4.17
C THR A 36 14.65 3.02 -4.38
N LEU A 37 14.22 2.27 -3.37
CA LEU A 37 12.96 1.55 -3.37
C LEU A 37 11.91 2.35 -2.59
N ALA A 38 10.74 2.53 -3.18
CA ALA A 38 9.53 3.02 -2.55
C ALA A 38 8.46 1.93 -2.56
N ILE A 39 7.49 2.00 -1.65
CA ILE A 39 6.29 1.15 -1.67
C ILE A 39 5.11 2.00 -2.13
N GLY A 40 4.31 1.47 -3.05
CA GLY A 40 3.08 2.09 -3.53
C GLY A 40 1.95 1.06 -3.58
N THR A 41 0.72 1.53 -3.77
CA THR A 41 -0.46 0.64 -3.89
C THR A 41 -0.91 0.47 -5.34
N ASP A 42 -0.56 1.42 -6.21
CA ASP A 42 -1.06 1.59 -7.59
C ASP A 42 -2.58 1.84 -7.64
N THR A 43 -3.38 0.86 -7.20
CA THR A 43 -4.85 0.89 -7.19
C THR A 43 -5.41 0.51 -5.81
N GLU A 44 -6.66 0.03 -5.77
CA GLU A 44 -7.36 -0.40 -4.53
C GLU A 44 -6.94 -1.83 -4.12
N PRO A 45 -6.65 -2.12 -2.84
CA PRO A 45 -6.79 -1.27 -1.66
C PRO A 45 -5.64 -0.30 -1.44
N GLN A 46 -5.99 0.92 -1.01
CA GLN A 46 -5.03 1.93 -0.56
C GLN A 46 -4.49 1.62 0.86
N ASN A 47 -3.91 0.44 1.07
CA ASN A 47 -3.44 -0.05 2.37
C ASN A 47 -1.95 -0.40 2.38
N MET A 48 -1.13 0.54 2.88
CA MET A 48 0.33 0.37 2.97
C MET A 48 0.77 -0.79 3.87
N ALA A 49 -0.03 -1.17 4.88
CA ALA A 49 0.31 -2.30 5.75
C ALA A 49 0.20 -3.63 4.99
N GLU A 50 -0.79 -3.75 4.10
CA GLU A 50 -0.93 -4.90 3.21
C GLU A 50 0.18 -4.94 2.17
N GLU A 51 0.56 -3.79 1.59
CA GLU A 51 1.68 -3.73 0.63
C GLU A 51 2.99 -4.20 1.25
N ILE A 52 3.33 -3.71 2.45
CA ILE A 52 4.56 -4.14 3.14
C ILE A 52 4.51 -5.62 3.53
N ARG A 53 3.35 -6.12 3.98
CA ARG A 53 3.15 -7.55 4.27
C ARG A 53 3.35 -8.40 3.02
N MET A 54 2.80 -7.96 1.89
CA MET A 54 2.89 -8.66 0.61
C MET A 54 4.32 -8.60 0.05
N ALA A 55 4.98 -7.44 0.08
CA ALA A 55 6.39 -7.29 -0.29
C ALA A 55 7.29 -8.24 0.51
N SER A 56 7.03 -8.38 1.82
CA SER A 56 7.82 -9.27 2.67
C SER A 56 7.55 -10.74 2.34
N THR A 57 6.29 -11.12 2.17
CA THR A 57 5.90 -12.51 1.91
C THR A 57 6.38 -12.96 0.53
N LEU A 58 6.06 -12.20 -0.52
CA LEU A 58 6.47 -12.50 -1.89
C LEU A 58 7.99 -12.40 -2.07
N GLY A 59 8.62 -11.36 -1.49
CA GLY A 59 10.08 -11.21 -1.58
C GLY A 59 10.83 -12.39 -0.96
N ARG A 60 10.36 -12.91 0.17
CA ARG A 60 10.94 -14.13 0.79
C ARG A 60 10.66 -15.39 -0.01
N ALA A 61 9.45 -15.50 -0.57
CA ALA A 61 9.07 -16.63 -1.40
C ALA A 61 9.92 -16.69 -2.68
N ALA A 62 10.08 -15.56 -3.37
CA ALA A 62 10.88 -15.44 -4.58
C ALA A 62 12.37 -15.71 -4.31
N ALA A 63 12.91 -15.16 -3.22
CA ALA A 63 14.29 -15.43 -2.77
C ALA A 63 14.48 -16.85 -2.17
N ARG A 64 13.40 -17.62 -1.99
CA ARG A 64 13.39 -18.92 -1.28
C ARG A 64 14.11 -18.87 0.07
N SER A 65 13.97 -17.75 0.77
CA SER A 65 14.72 -17.47 2.00
C SER A 65 13.99 -16.46 2.86
N VAL A 66 13.86 -16.77 4.15
CA VAL A 66 13.34 -15.84 5.16
C VAL A 66 14.23 -14.61 5.35
N ARG A 67 15.48 -14.67 4.86
CA ARG A 67 16.47 -13.57 4.86
C ARG A 67 16.54 -12.82 3.53
N GLY A 68 15.66 -13.13 2.56
CA GLY A 68 15.65 -12.47 1.25
C GLY A 68 15.40 -10.98 1.34
N VAL A 69 14.51 -10.57 2.25
CA VAL A 69 14.22 -9.17 2.60
C VAL A 69 13.80 -9.06 4.07
N TRP A 70 14.29 -8.02 4.73
CA TRP A 70 13.97 -7.67 6.11
C TRP A 70 12.82 -6.66 6.17
N LEU A 71 12.02 -6.76 7.24
CA LEU A 71 10.89 -5.84 7.44
C LEU A 71 11.36 -4.39 7.59
N SER A 72 12.53 -4.17 8.22
CA SER A 72 13.14 -2.85 8.36
C SER A 72 13.45 -2.21 7.01
N GLU A 73 13.94 -2.99 6.04
CA GLU A 73 14.24 -2.49 4.69
C GLU A 73 12.97 -2.04 3.97
N LEU A 74 11.88 -2.82 4.10
CA LEU A 74 10.58 -2.47 3.52
C LEU A 74 9.92 -1.28 4.23
N PHE A 75 10.08 -1.17 5.55
CA PHE A 75 9.61 -0.02 6.31
C PHE A 75 10.36 1.26 5.91
N HIS A 76 11.68 1.16 5.71
CA HIS A 76 12.46 2.26 5.16
C HIS A 76 12.00 2.61 3.74
N ALA A 77 11.77 1.61 2.87
CA ALA A 77 11.26 1.86 1.51
C ALA A 77 9.92 2.60 1.53
N ALA A 78 9.00 2.22 2.42
CA ALA A 78 7.69 2.86 2.57
C ALA A 78 7.72 4.26 3.23
N THR A 79 8.85 4.68 3.78
CA THR A 79 8.99 5.98 4.48
C THR A 79 10.07 6.83 3.82
N ILE A 80 11.32 6.66 4.23
CA ILE A 80 12.49 7.39 3.71
C ILE A 80 12.67 7.13 2.21
N GLY A 81 12.49 5.89 1.75
CA GLY A 81 12.62 5.52 0.34
C GLY A 81 11.59 6.23 -0.55
N GLY A 82 10.33 6.28 -0.12
CA GLY A 82 9.28 7.08 -0.76
C GLY A 82 9.60 8.57 -0.80
N ALA A 83 10.06 9.14 0.32
CA ALA A 83 10.48 10.54 0.39
C ALA A 83 11.64 10.85 -0.58
N THR A 84 12.66 10.00 -0.59
CA THR A 84 13.80 10.11 -1.53
C THR A 84 13.35 10.00 -2.98
N ALA A 85 12.45 9.06 -3.30
CA ALA A 85 11.91 8.90 -4.65
C ALA A 85 11.14 10.15 -5.14
N LEU A 86 10.52 10.88 -4.22
CA LEU A 86 9.83 12.15 -4.48
C LEU A 86 10.76 13.38 -4.45
N GLY A 87 12.05 13.20 -4.19
CA GLY A 87 13.01 14.31 -4.05
C GLY A 87 12.75 15.18 -2.83
N ARG A 88 12.20 14.61 -1.75
CA ARG A 88 11.83 15.31 -0.51
C ARG A 88 12.69 14.83 0.65
N ASP A 89 13.52 15.70 1.19
CA ASP A 89 14.38 15.42 2.34
C ASP A 89 13.72 15.75 3.69
N ASP A 90 12.64 16.52 3.67
CA ASP A 90 11.83 16.93 4.83
C ASP A 90 10.76 15.90 5.23
N LEU A 91 10.65 14.75 4.54
CA LEU A 91 9.66 13.70 4.81
C LEU A 91 10.29 12.39 5.31
N GLY A 92 9.43 11.48 5.78
CA GLY A 92 9.77 10.08 6.06
C GLY A 92 10.63 9.83 7.30
N ARG A 93 10.90 10.87 8.11
CA ARG A 93 11.77 10.81 9.29
C ARG A 93 11.21 11.63 10.44
N LEU A 94 11.45 11.17 11.67
CA LEU A 94 11.17 11.93 12.89
C LEU A 94 12.45 12.68 13.30
N ALA A 95 12.62 13.90 12.79
CA ALA A 95 13.78 14.73 13.06
C ALA A 95 13.39 16.22 13.08
N VAL A 96 14.15 17.04 13.81
CA VAL A 96 13.99 18.50 13.77
C VAL A 96 14.15 19.00 12.33
N GLY A 97 13.23 19.84 11.88
CA GLY A 97 13.20 20.37 10.50
C GLY A 97 12.40 19.52 9.51
N ALA A 98 12.07 18.27 9.84
CA ALA A 98 11.16 17.45 9.03
C ALA A 98 9.69 17.83 9.28
N LYS A 99 8.83 17.53 8.30
CA LYS A 99 7.38 17.65 8.43
C LYS A 99 6.86 16.71 9.51
N ALA A 100 5.85 17.16 10.25
CA ALA A 100 5.18 16.37 11.28
C ALA A 100 4.15 15.41 10.66
N ASP A 101 4.63 14.52 9.80
CA ASP A 101 3.88 13.40 9.20
C ASP A 101 4.07 12.16 10.07
N ILE A 102 3.10 11.90 10.96
CA ILE A 102 3.24 10.95 12.06
C ILE A 102 2.07 10.00 12.09
N VAL A 103 2.35 8.70 12.19
CA VAL A 103 1.36 7.64 12.44
C VAL A 103 1.60 7.07 13.83
N MET A 104 0.56 7.06 14.66
CA MET A 104 0.59 6.49 16.01
C MET A 104 -0.24 5.21 16.06
N LEU A 105 0.34 4.17 16.66
CA LEU A 105 -0.27 2.85 16.77
C LEU A 105 -0.73 2.59 18.22
N ASP A 106 -1.92 2.01 18.36
CA ASP A 106 -2.44 1.50 19.62
C ASP A 106 -1.81 0.13 19.94
N LEU A 107 -0.89 0.10 20.89
CA LEU A 107 -0.18 -1.12 21.31
C LEU A 107 -1.06 -2.07 22.16
N ASP A 108 -2.23 -1.62 22.60
CA ASP A 108 -3.20 -2.42 23.34
C ASP A 108 -4.21 -3.10 22.41
N ALA A 109 -4.24 -2.72 21.13
CA ALA A 109 -5.07 -3.37 20.13
C ALA A 109 -4.80 -4.90 20.11
N PRO A 110 -5.83 -5.76 19.99
CA PRO A 110 -5.67 -7.22 20.06
C PRO A 110 -4.59 -7.80 19.15
N GLY A 111 -4.42 -7.24 17.94
CA GLY A 111 -3.41 -7.69 16.98
C GLY A 111 -1.97 -7.27 17.29
N MET A 112 -1.77 -6.32 18.22
CA MET A 112 -0.44 -5.83 18.62
C MET A 112 0.18 -6.61 19.78
N ARG A 113 -0.62 -7.42 20.48
CA ARG A 113 -0.20 -8.16 21.68
C ARG A 113 0.21 -9.61 21.32
N PRO A 114 1.32 -10.14 21.87
CA PRO A 114 2.31 -9.49 22.73
C PRO A 114 3.28 -8.55 21.97
N VAL A 115 3.67 -7.44 22.60
CA VAL A 115 4.47 -6.37 21.98
C VAL A 115 5.99 -6.65 22.08
N ARG A 116 6.46 -7.77 21.52
CA ARG A 116 7.93 -8.05 21.46
C ARG A 116 8.62 -7.25 20.34
N ASP A 117 7.98 -7.20 19.18
CA ASP A 117 8.42 -6.46 18.01
C ASP A 117 7.18 -5.73 17.45
N PRO A 118 6.99 -4.44 17.80
CA PRO A 118 5.80 -3.68 17.40
C PRO A 118 5.64 -3.59 15.88
N LEU A 119 6.74 -3.48 15.12
CA LEU A 119 6.67 -3.40 13.65
C LEU A 119 6.16 -4.72 13.06
N ARG A 120 6.68 -5.86 13.53
CA ARG A 120 6.15 -7.16 13.10
C ARG A 120 4.69 -7.34 13.49
N SER A 121 4.34 -6.96 14.71
CA SER A 121 2.96 -7.09 15.20
C SER A 121 2.01 -6.23 14.38
N PHE A 122 2.43 -5.00 14.03
CA PHE A 122 1.68 -4.11 13.16
C PHE A 122 1.54 -4.71 11.75
N PHE A 123 2.64 -4.98 11.06
CA PHE A 123 2.55 -5.36 9.64
C PHE A 123 1.98 -6.76 9.41
N PHE A 124 2.26 -7.74 10.27
CA PHE A 124 1.82 -9.13 10.06
C PHE A 124 0.52 -9.50 10.77
N SER A 125 0.10 -8.74 11.78
CA SER A 125 -1.09 -9.08 12.59
C SER A 125 -2.11 -7.94 12.60
N ALA A 126 -1.81 -6.82 13.27
CA ALA A 126 -2.80 -5.78 13.54
C ALA A 126 -3.25 -5.00 12.30
N ALA A 127 -2.31 -4.73 11.39
CA ALA A 127 -2.47 -3.86 10.22
C ALA A 127 -3.06 -2.47 10.59
N ASP A 128 -3.75 -1.85 9.64
CA ASP A 128 -4.41 -0.54 9.75
C ASP A 128 -5.35 -0.41 10.97
N ARG A 129 -5.85 -1.53 11.49
CA ARG A 129 -6.72 -1.60 12.68
C ARG A 129 -6.05 -1.07 13.96
N ALA A 130 -4.72 -1.07 14.02
CA ALA A 130 -3.98 -0.49 15.14
C ALA A 130 -3.69 1.00 14.97
N VAL A 131 -3.98 1.61 13.83
CA VAL A 131 -3.73 3.05 13.62
C VAL A 131 -4.73 3.86 14.46
N ARG A 132 -4.20 4.62 15.41
CA ARG A 132 -5.00 5.41 16.36
C ARG A 132 -5.05 6.88 16.01
N HIS A 133 -3.90 7.46 15.69
CA HIS A 133 -3.77 8.87 15.32
C HIS A 133 -2.87 9.04 14.12
N VAL A 134 -3.22 9.97 13.24
CA VAL A 134 -2.40 10.34 12.09
C VAL A 134 -2.33 11.86 11.98
N PHE A 135 -1.13 12.38 11.78
CA PHE A 135 -0.84 13.79 11.56
C PHE A 135 -0.20 13.96 10.19
N VAL A 136 -0.59 15.01 9.47
CA VAL A 136 -0.01 15.42 8.18
C VAL A 136 0.35 16.89 8.30
N ASP A 137 1.64 17.21 8.19
CA ASP A 137 2.22 18.52 8.46
C ASP A 137 1.73 19.10 9.80
N GLY A 138 1.69 18.26 10.84
CA GLY A 138 1.24 18.61 12.19
C GLY A 138 -0.27 18.73 12.36
N ARG A 139 -1.06 18.63 11.29
CA ARG A 139 -2.53 18.62 11.37
C ARG A 139 -3.03 17.20 11.58
N GLN A 140 -3.78 16.97 12.65
CA GLN A 140 -4.40 15.68 12.90
C GLN A 140 -5.50 15.39 11.87
N VAL A 141 -5.38 14.26 11.16
CA VAL A 141 -6.35 13.79 10.15
C VAL A 141 -7.06 12.51 10.55
N VAL A 142 -6.49 11.76 11.50
CA VAL A 142 -7.13 10.61 12.16
C VAL A 142 -7.03 10.78 13.66
N LYS A 143 -8.14 10.58 14.37
CA LYS A 143 -8.21 10.63 15.82
C LYS A 143 -9.03 9.47 16.34
N ASP A 144 -8.44 8.71 17.28
CA ASP A 144 -9.09 7.57 17.91
C ASP A 144 -9.58 6.50 16.92
N GLY A 145 -8.84 6.31 15.84
CA GLY A 145 -9.19 5.40 14.74
C GLY A 145 -10.15 5.97 13.70
N GLU A 146 -10.71 7.17 13.94
CA GLU A 146 -11.69 7.81 13.06
C GLU A 146 -11.04 8.85 12.15
N VAL A 147 -11.40 8.82 10.86
CA VAL A 147 -10.93 9.80 9.87
C VAL A 147 -11.70 11.11 10.01
N LEU A 148 -10.99 12.22 10.15
CA LEU A 148 -11.58 13.54 10.42
C LEU A 148 -11.89 14.34 9.15
N THR A 149 -11.35 13.93 8.00
CA THR A 149 -11.41 14.72 6.76
C THR A 149 -12.51 14.30 5.81
N ILE A 150 -13.18 13.17 6.06
CA ILE A 150 -14.22 12.63 5.19
C ILE A 150 -15.22 11.80 5.99
N ASP A 151 -16.51 11.97 5.73
CA ASP A 151 -17.54 11.09 6.26
C ASP A 151 -17.64 9.84 5.37
N ARG A 152 -16.93 8.79 5.77
CA ARG A 152 -16.90 7.51 5.04
C ARG A 152 -18.29 6.88 4.92
N ARG A 153 -19.18 7.06 5.90
CA ARG A 153 -20.52 6.44 5.87
C ARG A 153 -21.41 7.13 4.86
N ALA A 154 -21.29 8.45 4.73
CA ALA A 154 -22.05 9.22 3.74
C ALA A 154 -21.65 8.90 2.28
N LEU A 155 -20.44 8.36 2.05
CA LEU A 155 -19.93 8.09 0.70
C LEU A 155 -20.46 6.82 0.03
N GLY A 156 -21.16 5.94 0.75
CA GLY A 156 -21.64 4.68 0.18
C GLY A 156 -22.55 4.86 -1.04
N GLY A 157 -23.52 5.78 -0.96
CA GLY A 157 -24.42 6.10 -2.08
C GLY A 157 -23.68 6.70 -3.29
N PRO A 158 -22.94 7.80 -3.13
CA PRO A 158 -22.14 8.38 -4.22
C PRO A 158 -21.17 7.39 -4.88
N LEU A 159 -20.56 6.48 -4.11
CA LEU A 159 -19.67 5.44 -4.65
C LEU A 159 -20.44 4.42 -5.49
N GLN A 160 -21.63 4.00 -5.04
CA GLN A 160 -22.51 3.11 -5.79
C GLN A 160 -22.98 3.74 -7.11
N ASP A 161 -23.31 5.03 -7.10
CA ASP A 161 -23.70 5.77 -8.30
C ASP A 161 -22.55 5.88 -9.31
N ALA A 162 -21.34 6.14 -8.81
CA ALA A 162 -20.13 6.17 -9.63
C ALA A 162 -19.84 4.80 -10.27
N GLN A 163 -19.99 3.71 -9.50
CA GLN A 163 -19.85 2.36 -10.04
C GLN A 163 -20.91 2.08 -11.13
N ALA A 164 -22.18 2.42 -10.88
CA ALA A 164 -23.25 2.24 -11.87
C ALA A 164 -22.98 3.05 -13.15
N ALA A 165 -22.45 4.27 -13.01
CA ALA A 165 -22.03 5.08 -14.15
C ALA A 165 -20.87 4.44 -14.92
N PHE A 166 -19.85 3.91 -14.22
CA PHE A 166 -18.77 3.16 -14.86
C PHE A 166 -19.31 1.96 -15.63
N VAL A 167 -20.17 1.14 -15.02
CA VAL A 167 -20.74 -0.05 -15.66
C VAL A 167 -21.48 0.30 -16.95
N ARG A 168 -22.32 1.35 -16.94
CA ARG A 168 -23.02 1.82 -18.14
C ARG A 168 -22.08 2.36 -19.21
N ASN A 169 -21.01 3.04 -18.80
CA ASN A 169 -20.13 3.75 -19.71
C ASN A 169 -18.93 2.94 -20.19
N ALA A 170 -18.67 1.75 -19.62
CA ALA A 170 -17.50 0.93 -19.89
C ALA A 170 -17.22 0.73 -21.40
N PRO A 171 -18.21 0.38 -22.26
CA PRO A 171 -17.97 0.22 -23.70
C PRO A 171 -17.50 1.49 -24.42
N TYR A 172 -17.79 2.67 -23.86
CA TYR A 172 -17.43 3.95 -24.46
C TYR A 172 -16.08 4.49 -23.98
N VAL A 173 -15.59 4.02 -22.82
CA VAL A 173 -14.33 4.48 -22.20
C VAL A 173 -13.22 3.43 -22.26
N ASP A 174 -13.55 2.16 -22.44
CA ASP A 174 -12.56 1.10 -22.65
C ASP A 174 -12.00 1.18 -24.08
N PHE A 175 -10.67 1.17 -24.19
CA PHE A 175 -9.98 1.23 -25.49
C PHE A 175 -10.39 0.10 -26.45
N ARG A 176 -10.82 -1.05 -25.92
CA ARG A 176 -11.26 -2.20 -26.72
C ARG A 176 -12.79 -2.28 -26.85
N GLY A 177 -13.52 -1.29 -26.36
CA GLY A 177 -14.98 -1.22 -26.43
C GLY A 177 -15.71 -2.28 -25.60
N ARG A 178 -15.04 -2.88 -24.60
CA ARG A 178 -15.61 -3.98 -23.81
C ARG A 178 -16.65 -3.50 -22.80
N SER A 179 -17.62 -4.36 -22.52
CA SER A 179 -18.53 -4.19 -21.38
C SER A 179 -17.82 -4.31 -20.04
N ALA A 180 -18.46 -3.83 -18.97
CA ALA A 180 -17.91 -3.96 -17.62
C ALA A 180 -17.73 -5.43 -17.20
N ASP A 181 -18.63 -6.32 -17.60
CA ASP A 181 -18.57 -7.76 -17.28
C ASP A 181 -17.42 -8.47 -18.02
N GLU A 182 -17.05 -8.00 -19.22
CA GLU A 182 -15.86 -8.49 -19.92
C GLU A 182 -14.55 -7.96 -19.32
N ILE A 183 -14.58 -6.75 -18.74
CA ILE A 183 -13.40 -6.13 -18.10
C ILE A 183 -13.15 -6.74 -16.72
N ALA A 184 -14.21 -6.84 -15.91
CA ALA A 184 -14.18 -7.26 -14.52
C ALA A 184 -15.39 -8.18 -14.25
N PRO A 185 -15.32 -9.46 -14.66
CA PRO A 185 -16.43 -10.38 -14.50
C PRO A 185 -16.78 -10.60 -13.04
N LEU A 186 -18.08 -10.80 -12.77
CA LEU A 186 -18.57 -11.15 -11.45
C LEU A 186 -17.93 -12.46 -10.96
N SER A 187 -17.62 -12.53 -9.66
CA SER A 187 -17.05 -13.73 -9.05
C SER A 187 -17.97 -14.95 -9.15
N PHE A 188 -19.29 -14.70 -9.17
CA PHE A 188 -20.31 -15.69 -9.48
C PHE A 188 -21.09 -15.21 -10.69
N ARG A 189 -21.30 -16.12 -11.65
CA ARG A 189 -22.15 -15.84 -12.80
C ARG A 189 -23.60 -15.74 -12.34
N VAL A 190 -24.33 -14.77 -12.87
CA VAL A 190 -25.78 -14.71 -12.71
C VAL A 190 -26.39 -15.53 -13.85
N GLU A 191 -27.03 -16.67 -13.52
CA GLU A 191 -27.74 -17.46 -14.52
C GLU A 191 -29.07 -16.77 -14.88
N GLY A 192 -29.31 -16.53 -16.18
CA GLY A 192 -30.63 -16.11 -16.68
C GLY A 192 -30.69 -14.83 -17.54
N GLU A 193 -29.60 -14.08 -17.69
CA GLU A 193 -29.52 -12.98 -18.65
C GLU A 193 -28.82 -13.49 -19.93
N ASN A 194 -29.64 -13.88 -20.91
CA ASN A 194 -29.26 -14.14 -22.31
C ASN A 194 -29.26 -12.84 -23.11
#